data_AF-A0A8C9K6B0-F1
#
_entry.id   AF-A0A8C9K6B0-F1
#
_cell.length_a   1.000
_cell.length_b   1.000
_cell.length_c   1.000
_cell.angle_alpha   90.00
_cell.angle_beta   90.00
_cell.angle_gamma   90.00
#
_symmetry.space_group_name_H-M   'P 1'
#
loop_
_entity.id
_entity.type
_entity.pdbx_description
1 polymer ?
#
loop_
_entity_poly.entity_id
_entity_poly.type
_entity_poly.pdbx_seq_one_letter_code
_entity_poly.pdbx_strand_id
1 'polypeptide(L)'
;MAFFEPKMREILEQNCTGDEDCNFFDCFSKCDLRAHKCGAERVNSNLQVVCDKIFRHWFSSSLRTSAVSVPLQLQLRDAVQECADPRGTSGSAPGAAPDVFWKLQRLLQATQRELQEAEK
;
A
#
# COMPACT_ATOMS: atom_id res chain seq x y z
N MET A 1 24.50 -21.11 3.82
CA MET A 1 23.65 -20.75 4.98
C MET A 1 23.41 -19.26 4.91
N ALA A 2 22.17 -18.83 4.99
CA ALA A 2 21.78 -17.44 4.75
C ALA A 2 22.15 -16.60 5.99
N PHE A 3 23.26 -15.86 5.91
CA PHE A 3 23.81 -14.95 6.92
C PHE A 3 22.99 -13.66 7.02
N PHE A 4 21.67 -13.75 7.17
CA PHE A 4 20.79 -12.58 7.05
C PHE A 4 20.14 -12.17 8.36
N GLU A 5 19.81 -13.07 9.27
CA GLU A 5 19.01 -12.68 10.45
C GLU A 5 19.65 -11.62 11.37
N PRO A 6 20.88 -11.77 11.87
CA PRO A 6 21.45 -10.77 12.78
C PRO A 6 21.81 -9.47 12.05
N LYS A 7 22.34 -9.57 10.82
CA LYS A 7 22.74 -8.40 10.02
C LYS A 7 21.53 -7.59 9.54
N MET A 8 20.42 -8.27 9.21
CA MET A 8 19.19 -7.61 8.79
C MET A 8 18.49 -6.93 9.97
N ARG A 9 18.55 -7.51 11.17
CA ARG A 9 18.08 -6.85 12.39
C ARG A 9 18.86 -5.58 12.71
N GLU A 10 20.18 -5.62 12.59
CA GLU A 10 21.04 -4.44 12.75
C GLU A 10 20.69 -3.35 11.71
N ILE A 11 20.40 -3.73 10.46
CA ILE A 11 19.96 -2.80 9.40
C ILE A 11 18.57 -2.21 9.68
N LEU A 12 17.70 -2.90 10.44
CA LEU A 12 16.35 -2.43 10.76
C LEU A 12 16.32 -1.58 12.05
N GLU A 13 17.22 -1.81 13.01
CA GLU A 13 17.29 -1.10 14.30
C GLU A 13 18.17 0.16 14.22
N GLN A 14 17.93 0.99 13.20
CA GLN A 14 18.65 2.24 12.96
C GLN A 14 18.18 3.37 13.90
N ASN A 15 19.00 4.41 14.04
CA ASN A 15 18.58 5.61 14.74
C ASN A 15 17.57 6.40 13.90
N CYS A 16 16.57 7.00 14.54
CA CYS A 16 15.51 7.74 13.87
C CYS A 16 15.12 9.03 14.61
N THR A 17 14.60 9.96 13.82
CA THR A 17 13.99 11.22 14.27
C THR A 17 12.48 11.26 14.01
N GLY A 18 12.02 10.47 13.03
CA GLY A 18 10.61 10.27 12.72
C GLY A 18 10.35 8.86 12.14
N ASP A 19 9.07 8.53 11.95
CA ASP A 19 8.66 7.23 11.38
C ASP A 19 9.19 7.04 9.95
N GLU A 20 9.35 8.14 9.20
CA GLU A 20 9.89 8.14 7.85
C GLU A 20 11.32 7.59 7.73
N ASP A 21 12.11 7.71 8.80
CA ASP A 21 13.47 7.19 8.88
C ASP A 21 13.49 5.66 9.02
N CYS A 22 12.36 5.06 9.41
CA CYS A 22 12.21 3.63 9.67
C CYS A 22 11.62 2.85 8.49
N ASN A 23 11.73 3.41 7.28
CA ASN A 23 11.29 2.76 6.06
C ASN A 23 12.44 1.98 5.43
N PHE A 24 12.28 0.66 5.31
CA PHE A 24 13.25 -0.22 4.66
C PHE A 24 12.60 -0.92 3.47
N PHE A 25 12.98 -0.50 2.26
CA PHE A 25 12.34 -0.91 1.01
C PHE A 25 10.81 -0.70 1.07
N ASP A 26 10.05 -1.79 1.06
CA ASP A 26 8.59 -1.81 1.10
C ASP A 26 8.04 -2.09 2.51
N CYS A 27 8.92 -2.23 3.51
CA CYS A 27 8.53 -2.43 4.91
C CYS A 27 8.59 -1.10 5.66
N PHE A 28 7.48 -0.73 6.29
CA PHE A 28 7.40 0.44 7.15
C PHE A 28 7.41 -0.01 8.61
N SER A 29 8.17 0.70 9.43
CA SER A 29 8.25 0.50 10.88
C SER A 29 7.99 1.81 11.62
N LYS A 30 7.88 1.75 12.95
CA LYS A 30 7.73 2.93 13.81
C LYS A 30 9.04 3.35 14.44
N CYS A 31 9.24 4.65 14.59
CA CYS A 31 10.32 5.21 15.37
C CYS A 31 9.90 5.28 16.85
N ASP A 32 10.65 4.61 17.73
CA ASP A 32 10.54 4.86 19.16
C ASP A 32 11.29 6.16 19.48
N LEU A 33 10.54 7.26 19.61
CA LEU A 33 11.10 8.58 19.93
C LEU A 33 11.73 8.65 21.32
N ARG A 34 11.48 7.69 22.23
CA ARG A 34 12.15 7.64 23.54
C ARG A 34 13.54 7.03 23.42
N ALA A 35 13.66 5.97 22.62
CA ALA A 35 14.92 5.29 22.36
C ALA A 35 15.70 5.89 21.18
N HIS A 36 15.06 6.77 20.39
CA HIS A 36 15.53 7.26 19.09
C HIS A 36 15.92 6.13 18.14
N LYS A 37 15.15 5.03 18.15
CA LYS A 37 15.44 3.82 17.35
C LYS A 37 14.22 3.29 16.64
N CYS A 38 14.44 2.75 15.44
CA CYS A 38 13.41 2.06 14.68
C CYS A 38 13.05 0.71 15.30
N GLY A 39 11.76 0.38 15.27
CA GLY A 39 11.28 -0.95 15.60
C GLY A 39 11.53 -1.96 14.47
N ALA A 40 11.84 -3.20 14.85
CA ALA A 40 11.95 -4.31 13.89
C ALA A 40 10.59 -4.82 13.37
N GLU A 41 9.47 -4.37 13.98
CA GLU A 41 8.13 -4.79 13.58
C GLU A 41 7.58 -3.98 12.41
N ARG A 42 7.12 -4.70 11.39
CA ARG A 42 6.48 -4.13 10.21
C ARG A 42 5.05 -3.71 10.52
N VAL A 43 4.67 -2.49 10.14
CA VAL A 43 3.33 -1.93 10.39
C VAL A 43 2.44 -1.82 9.15
N ASN A 44 2.97 -2.14 7.96
CA ASN A 44 2.22 -2.17 6.72
C ASN A 44 1.99 -3.61 6.19
N SER A 45 0.98 -3.76 5.35
CA SER A 45 0.61 -5.02 4.69
C SER A 45 1.12 -5.09 3.26
N ASN A 46 1.21 -6.32 2.71
CA ASN A 46 1.57 -6.51 1.31
C ASN A 46 0.56 -5.83 0.36
N LEU A 47 -0.72 -5.77 0.76
CA LEU A 47 -1.75 -5.09 -0.02
C LEU A 47 -1.46 -3.58 -0.12
N GLN A 48 -1.10 -2.93 1.00
CA GLN A 48 -0.71 -1.52 1.01
C GLN A 48 0.50 -1.27 0.08
N VAL A 49 1.49 -2.15 0.09
CA VAL A 49 2.66 -2.07 -0.81
C VAL A 49 2.23 -2.17 -2.29
N VAL A 50 1.39 -3.14 -2.64
CA VAL A 50 0.89 -3.29 -4.02
C VAL A 50 0.08 -2.06 -4.44
N CYS A 51 -0.78 -1.56 -3.55
CA CYS A 51 -1.58 -0.37 -3.81
C CYS A 51 -0.69 0.86 -4.04
N ASP A 52 0.34 1.06 -3.22
CA ASP A 52 1.22 2.22 -3.31
C ASP A 52 2.19 2.15 -4.50
N LYS A 53 2.88 1.00 -4.67
CA LYS A 53 3.94 0.86 -5.67
C LYS A 53 3.41 0.57 -7.07
N ILE A 54 2.32 -0.17 -7.19
CA ILE A 54 1.80 -0.64 -8.49
C ILE A 54 0.55 0.15 -8.87
N PHE A 55 -0.52 0.00 -8.10
CA PHE A 55 -1.85 0.49 -8.50
C PHE A 55 -1.91 2.02 -8.54
N ARG A 56 -1.28 2.72 -7.59
CA ARG A 56 -1.24 4.18 -7.55
C ARG A 56 -0.74 4.76 -8.87
N HIS A 57 0.31 4.16 -9.45
CA HIS A 57 0.88 4.60 -10.73
C HIS A 57 0.03 4.18 -11.93
N TRP A 58 -0.61 3.02 -11.88
CA TRP A 58 -1.43 2.53 -12.97
C TRP A 58 -2.74 3.32 -13.13
N PHE A 59 -3.33 3.75 -12.01
CA PHE A 59 -4.62 4.43 -11.97
C PHE A 59 -4.53 5.94 -11.68
N SER A 60 -3.32 6.51 -11.61
CA SER A 60 -3.13 7.97 -11.51
C SER A 60 -3.34 8.70 -12.84
N SER A 61 -3.14 8.00 -13.97
CA SER A 61 -3.27 8.57 -15.31
C SER A 61 -4.52 8.07 -16.00
N SER A 62 -5.36 8.99 -16.46
CA SER A 62 -6.54 8.70 -17.29
C SER A 62 -6.20 8.06 -18.65
N LEU A 63 -4.93 8.13 -19.08
CA LEU A 63 -4.47 7.69 -20.40
C LEU A 63 -4.47 6.16 -20.60
N ARG A 64 -4.43 5.35 -19.54
CA ARG A 64 -4.37 3.88 -19.68
C ARG A 64 -5.73 3.21 -19.85
N THR A 65 -6.82 3.94 -19.61
CA THR A 65 -8.15 3.36 -19.46
C THR A 65 -9.22 4.13 -20.23
N SER A 66 -8.91 4.69 -21.40
CA SER A 66 -9.89 5.42 -22.23
C SER A 66 -11.16 4.62 -22.54
N ALA A 67 -11.08 3.29 -22.50
CA ALA A 67 -12.18 2.35 -22.67
C ALA A 67 -13.04 2.12 -21.39
N VAL A 68 -12.59 2.64 -20.24
CA VAL A 68 -13.24 2.49 -18.93
C VAL A 68 -13.99 3.77 -18.61
N SER A 69 -15.18 3.64 -18.07
CA SER A 69 -16.04 4.75 -17.67
C SER A 69 -15.35 5.65 -16.63
N VAL A 70 -15.46 6.97 -16.84
CA VAL A 70 -14.87 7.98 -15.94
C VAL A 70 -15.28 7.79 -14.47
N PRO A 71 -16.56 7.49 -14.13
CA PRO A 71 -16.96 7.24 -12.76
C PRO A 71 -16.21 6.07 -12.12
N LEU A 72 -15.98 4.99 -12.88
CA LEU A 72 -15.28 3.81 -12.39
C LEU A 72 -13.78 4.10 -12.18
N GLN A 73 -13.16 4.87 -13.08
CA GLN A 73 -11.77 5.32 -12.90
C GLN A 73 -11.59 6.15 -11.63
N LEU A 74 -12.51 7.08 -11.34
CA LEU A 74 -12.45 7.90 -10.13
C LEU A 74 -12.59 7.04 -8.87
N GLN A 75 -13.56 6.13 -8.84
CA GLN A 75 -13.73 5.21 -7.70
C GLN A 75 -12.51 4.33 -7.48
N LEU A 76 -11.90 3.83 -8.55
CA LEU A 76 -10.70 2.99 -8.47
C LEU A 76 -9.51 3.79 -7.95
N ARG A 77 -9.29 5.01 -8.45
CA ARG A 77 -8.24 5.91 -7.95
C ARG A 77 -8.41 6.19 -6.45
N ASP A 78 -9.63 6.50 -6.01
CA ASP A 78 -9.91 6.83 -4.61
C ASP A 78 -9.72 5.60 -3.71
N ALA A 79 -10.17 4.41 -4.16
CA ALA A 79 -9.95 3.16 -3.43
C ALA A 79 -8.46 2.77 -3.34
N VAL A 80 -7.67 3.04 -4.38
CA VAL A 80 -6.22 2.80 -4.38
C VAL A 80 -5.50 3.78 -3.45
N GLN A 81 -5.93 5.05 -3.41
CA GLN A 81 -5.40 6.04 -2.49
C GLN A 81 -5.66 5.64 -1.02
N GLU A 82 -6.88 5.21 -0.72
CA GLU A 82 -7.27 4.68 0.59
C GLU A 82 -6.43 3.45 0.97
N CYS A 83 -6.26 2.52 0.02
CA CYS A 83 -5.47 1.31 0.23
C CYS A 83 -3.98 1.57 0.44
N ALA A 84 -3.41 2.58 -0.21
CA ALA A 84 -2.00 2.92 -0.09
C ALA A 84 -1.67 3.75 1.16
N ASP A 85 -2.68 4.22 1.92
CA ASP A 85 -2.44 5.06 3.09
C ASP A 85 -1.89 4.22 4.28
N PRO A 86 -0.67 4.49 4.76
CA PRO A 86 -0.13 3.84 5.94
C PRO A 86 -0.83 4.27 7.24
N ARG A 87 -1.58 5.38 7.25
CA ARG A 87 -2.25 5.89 8.47
C ARG A 87 -3.48 5.09 8.88
N GLY A 88 -4.05 4.30 7.97
CA GLY A 88 -5.18 3.40 8.26
C GLY A 88 -4.87 2.30 9.28
N THR A 89 -3.61 2.07 9.61
CA THR A 89 -3.21 1.07 10.64
C THR A 89 -2.83 1.70 11.98
N SER A 90 -2.68 3.04 12.05
CA SER A 90 -2.27 3.74 13.28
C SER A 90 -3.40 4.12 14.24
N GLY A 91 -4.63 3.64 14.03
CA GLY A 91 -5.76 3.95 14.94
C GLY A 91 -7.15 3.45 14.54
N SER A 92 -7.33 2.89 13.34
CA SER A 92 -8.60 2.27 12.95
C SER A 92 -8.64 0.79 13.32
N ALA A 93 -9.81 0.35 13.79
CA ALA A 93 -10.10 -1.01 14.22
C ALA A 93 -9.64 -2.07 13.20
N PRO A 94 -9.32 -3.30 13.63
CA PRO A 94 -8.85 -4.42 12.79
C PRO A 94 -9.73 -4.82 11.59
N GLY A 95 -10.89 -4.16 11.40
CA GLY A 95 -11.86 -4.42 10.33
C GLY A 95 -11.74 -3.55 9.08
N ALA A 96 -10.90 -2.50 9.05
CA ALA A 96 -10.79 -1.61 7.88
C ALA A 96 -10.06 -2.26 6.69
N ALA A 97 -9.03 -3.08 6.94
CA ALA A 97 -8.25 -3.71 5.88
C ALA A 97 -9.04 -4.74 5.02
N PRO A 98 -9.91 -5.60 5.60
CA PRO A 98 -10.81 -6.46 4.83
C PRO A 98 -11.74 -5.69 3.89
N ASP A 99 -12.30 -4.56 4.34
CA ASP A 99 -13.28 -3.81 3.56
C ASP A 99 -12.67 -3.15 2.32
N VAL A 100 -11.45 -2.60 2.46
CA VAL A 100 -10.71 -2.02 1.33
C VAL A 100 -10.34 -3.08 0.29
N PHE A 101 -9.96 -4.29 0.72
CA PHE A 101 -9.66 -5.39 -0.20
C PHE A 101 -10.87 -5.74 -1.07
N TRP A 102 -12.04 -5.96 -0.46
CA TRP A 102 -13.26 -6.31 -1.20
C TRP A 102 -13.75 -5.15 -2.08
N LYS A 103 -13.56 -3.91 -1.66
CA LYS A 103 -13.83 -2.71 -2.47
C LYS A 103 -12.96 -2.70 -3.73
N LEU A 104 -11.63 -2.86 -3.58
CA LEU A 104 -10.70 -2.91 -4.70
C LEU A 104 -10.99 -4.07 -5.65
N GLN A 105 -11.25 -5.27 -5.12
CA GLN A 105 -11.53 -6.43 -5.95
C GLN A 105 -12.76 -6.23 -6.83
N ARG A 106 -13.85 -5.69 -6.27
CA ARG A 106 -15.08 -5.39 -7.03
C ARG A 106 -14.82 -4.36 -8.14
N LEU A 107 -14.09 -3.30 -7.84
CA LEU A 107 -13.77 -2.25 -8.81
C LEU A 107 -12.88 -2.79 -9.94
N LEU A 108 -11.83 -3.56 -9.61
CA LEU A 108 -10.95 -4.19 -10.60
C LEU A 108 -11.71 -5.16 -11.51
N GLN A 109 -12.64 -5.95 -10.97
CA GLN A 109 -13.51 -6.82 -11.76
C GLN A 109 -14.42 -6.03 -12.71
N ALA A 110 -14.97 -4.90 -12.26
CA ALA A 110 -15.77 -4.03 -13.12
C ALA A 110 -14.92 -3.43 -14.25
N THR A 111 -13.70 -2.95 -13.93
CA THR A 111 -12.78 -2.40 -14.92
C THR A 111 -12.37 -3.46 -15.94
N GLN A 112 -12.11 -4.69 -15.50
CA GLN A 112 -11.79 -5.80 -16.39
C GLN A 112 -12.92 -6.09 -17.38
N ARG A 113 -14.19 -6.03 -16.94
CA ARG A 113 -15.35 -6.24 -17.81
C ARG A 113 -15.46 -5.15 -18.88
N GLU A 114 -15.36 -3.88 -18.49
CA GLU A 114 -15.42 -2.76 -19.46
C GLU A 114 -14.28 -2.85 -20.49
N LEU A 115 -13.06 -3.22 -20.06
CA LEU A 115 -11.94 -3.44 -20.97
C LEU A 115 -12.19 -4.59 -21.95
N GLN A 116 -12.73 -5.73 -21.48
CA GLN A 116 -13.06 -6.87 -22.33
C GLN A 116 -14.18 -6.57 -23.33
N GLU A 117 -15.14 -5.73 -22.96
CA GLU A 117 -16.22 -5.27 -23.84
C GLU A 117 -15.70 -4.31 -24.92
N ALA A 118 -14.70 -3.48 -24.61
CA ALA A 118 -14.10 -2.56 -25.58
C ALA A 118 -13.13 -3.24 -26.58
N GLU A 119 -12.62 -4.44 -26.25
CA GLU A 119 -11.78 -5.25 -27.14
C GLU A 119 -12.59 -6.15 -28.11
N LYS A 120 -13.91 -6.25 -27.91
CA LYS A 120 -14.84 -6.97 -28.80
C LYS A 120 -15.30 -6.11 -29.97
#